data_AF-K8W651-F1
#
_entry.id   AF-K8W651-F1
#
_cell.length_a   1.000
_cell.length_b   1.000
_cell.length_c   1.000
_cell.angle_alpha   90.00
_cell.angle_beta   90.00
_cell.angle_gamma   90.00
#
_symmetry.space_group_name_H-M   'P 1'
#
loop_
_entity.id
_entity.type
_entity.pdbx_description
1 polymer ?
#
loop_
_entity_poly.entity_id
_entity_poly.type
_entity_poly.pdbx_seq_one_letter_code
_entity_poly.pdbx_strand_id
1 'polypeptide(L)'
;MDRKSQSSVTSVIEELGDKISSINFYRLCQLLEHTNPQIPPLGSTQDPKHDPIRFRPHRGMGFPVTEIKGIDQDDSYRDSNIPSLRTTFLGLYGITSPLPTSYLDDIAQQRDGTNSLTDFLDIFNHRLTTQFYRIWRKYSYPATFAKGGEDETSQYLYGLIGLGIPGCANHIEAPLSRFLALLGTLRLPTRTAEGIISLVKLLAPKTQAQVKAHDPRRIELENPTVLSCKHPTTLQNKPVLGQYATDVNSQVLITLRTDDLTEAHGWLPDGQIYQDLMALLHVYLGSRVNARLRLTLPRALLPDASLSAKSHQGVQLGRTAVMRPSTPTNTLSNTEITLVLGHYLRLKPQYRRQQSDDYANYRF
;
A
#
# COMPACT_ATOMS: atom_id res chain seq x y z
N MET A 1 7.32 -38.50 -27.51
CA MET A 1 8.49 -37.61 -27.33
C MET A 1 7.94 -36.22 -27.11
N ASP A 2 7.69 -35.88 -25.84
CA ASP A 2 7.09 -34.61 -25.49
C ASP A 2 8.10 -33.48 -25.69
N ARG A 3 7.75 -32.58 -26.61
CA ARG A 3 8.47 -31.34 -26.89
C ARG A 3 8.42 -30.51 -25.59
N LYS A 4 9.48 -30.54 -24.78
CA LYS A 4 9.60 -29.68 -23.59
C LYS A 4 9.33 -28.25 -24.05
N SER A 5 8.30 -27.63 -23.50
CA SER A 5 7.90 -26.26 -23.78
C SER A 5 9.13 -25.36 -23.76
N GLN A 6 9.39 -24.65 -24.86
CA GLN A 6 10.41 -23.60 -24.91
C GLN A 6 10.19 -22.70 -23.69
N SER A 7 11.25 -22.46 -22.92
CA SER A 7 11.15 -21.63 -21.73
C SER A 7 10.68 -20.24 -22.16
N SER A 8 9.70 -19.69 -21.46
CA SER A 8 9.19 -18.30 -21.59
C SER A 8 10.28 -17.22 -21.53
N VAL A 9 11.46 -17.57 -21.02
CA VAL A 9 12.65 -16.70 -21.06
C VAL A 9 13.19 -16.55 -22.48
N THR A 10 13.25 -17.64 -23.24
CA THR A 10 13.70 -17.61 -24.63
C THR A 10 12.76 -16.77 -25.48
N SER A 11 11.44 -16.82 -25.25
CA SER A 11 10.50 -15.97 -25.99
C SER A 11 10.67 -14.49 -25.70
N VAL A 12 10.92 -14.10 -24.44
CA VAL A 12 11.16 -12.69 -24.07
C VAL A 12 12.45 -12.17 -24.68
N ILE A 13 13.50 -13.00 -24.67
CA ILE A 13 14.78 -12.70 -25.29
C ILE A 13 14.62 -12.58 -26.82
N GLU A 14 13.90 -13.49 -27.46
CA GLU A 14 13.61 -13.45 -28.90
C GLU A 14 12.80 -12.21 -29.28
N GLU A 15 11.80 -11.81 -28.49
CA GLU A 15 11.01 -10.59 -28.71
C GLU A 15 11.83 -9.31 -28.56
N LEU A 16 12.78 -9.29 -27.62
CA LEU A 16 13.68 -8.17 -27.43
C LEU A 16 14.72 -8.08 -28.56
N GLY A 17 15.14 -9.21 -29.15
CA GLY A 17 15.99 -9.28 -30.34
C GLY A 17 17.15 -8.28 -30.32
N ASP A 18 17.18 -7.38 -31.32
CA ASP A 18 18.22 -6.36 -31.46
C ASP A 18 18.21 -5.29 -30.35
N LYS A 19 17.06 -5.10 -29.68
CA LYS A 19 16.89 -4.10 -28.60
C LYS A 19 17.50 -4.55 -27.27
N ILE A 20 17.92 -5.82 -27.13
CA ILE A 20 18.57 -6.32 -25.91
C ILE A 20 19.80 -5.49 -25.57
N SER A 21 20.56 -5.04 -26.57
CA SER A 21 21.75 -4.23 -26.32
C SER A 21 21.42 -2.87 -25.68
N SER A 22 20.25 -2.30 -25.98
CA SER A 22 19.83 -0.97 -25.52
C SER A 22 19.18 -0.95 -24.14
N ILE A 23 18.83 -2.10 -23.56
CA ILE A 23 18.12 -2.16 -22.29
C ILE A 23 19.11 -2.16 -21.11
N ASN A 24 18.71 -1.54 -20.00
CA ASN A 24 19.48 -1.61 -18.76
C ASN A 24 19.48 -3.04 -18.19
N PHE A 25 20.63 -3.50 -17.70
CA PHE A 25 20.81 -4.83 -17.13
C PHE A 25 19.85 -5.14 -15.98
N TYR A 26 19.63 -4.19 -15.06
CA TYR A 26 18.72 -4.38 -13.94
C TYR A 26 17.28 -4.56 -14.42
N ARG A 27 16.87 -3.78 -15.42
CA ARG A 27 15.51 -3.83 -15.97
C ARG A 27 15.27 -5.15 -16.70
N LEU A 28 16.24 -5.63 -17.47
CA LEU A 28 16.17 -6.94 -18.11
C LEU A 28 15.99 -8.05 -17.08
N CYS A 29 16.83 -8.08 -16.04
CA CYS A 29 16.70 -9.08 -14.97
C CYS A 29 15.33 -9.01 -14.27
N GLN A 30 14.80 -7.81 -14.01
CA GLN A 30 13.45 -7.67 -13.46
C GLN A 30 12.37 -8.25 -14.39
N LEU A 31 12.43 -7.97 -15.69
CA LEU A 31 11.44 -8.47 -16.66
C LEU A 31 11.46 -10.00 -16.72
N LEU A 32 12.64 -10.59 -16.63
CA LEU A 32 12.82 -12.05 -16.59
C LEU A 32 12.19 -12.68 -15.33
N GLU A 33 12.34 -12.04 -14.18
CA GLU A 33 11.68 -12.49 -12.94
C GLU A 33 10.16 -12.30 -13.00
N HIS A 34 9.66 -11.22 -13.60
CA HIS A 34 8.22 -10.95 -13.71
C HIS A 34 7.51 -11.90 -14.68
N THR A 35 8.19 -12.31 -15.74
CA THR A 35 7.64 -13.24 -16.74
C THR A 35 7.57 -14.67 -16.21
N ASN A 36 8.39 -15.01 -15.21
CA ASN A 36 8.45 -16.32 -14.59
C ASN A 36 8.36 -16.27 -13.06
N PRO A 37 7.17 -16.01 -12.50
CA PRO A 37 6.99 -15.99 -11.05
C PRO A 37 7.18 -17.36 -10.37
N GLN A 38 7.15 -18.46 -11.14
CA GLN A 38 7.31 -19.83 -10.62
C GLN A 38 8.79 -20.23 -10.43
N ILE A 39 9.71 -19.55 -11.10
CA ILE A 39 11.15 -19.83 -11.02
C ILE A 39 11.72 -19.00 -9.86
N PRO A 40 12.62 -19.55 -9.03
CA PRO A 40 13.26 -18.77 -7.99
C PRO A 40 14.00 -17.55 -8.60
N PRO A 41 14.03 -16.42 -7.89
CA PRO A 41 14.69 -15.22 -8.39
C PRO A 41 16.18 -15.44 -8.62
N LEU A 42 16.76 -14.69 -9.57
CA LEU A 42 18.12 -14.92 -10.07
C LEU A 42 19.15 -14.94 -8.93
N GLY A 43 19.98 -15.98 -8.89
CA GLY A 43 21.04 -16.14 -7.88
C GLY A 43 20.54 -16.41 -6.46
N SER A 44 19.28 -16.81 -6.28
CA SER A 44 18.72 -17.18 -4.97
C SER A 44 19.03 -18.61 -4.57
N THR A 45 19.19 -19.50 -5.55
CA THR A 45 19.57 -20.89 -5.34
C THR A 45 21.09 -21.05 -5.24
N GLN A 46 21.53 -22.07 -4.49
CA GLN A 46 22.95 -22.41 -4.42
C GLN A 46 23.48 -22.99 -5.73
N ASP A 47 22.63 -23.68 -6.48
CA ASP A 47 23.00 -24.29 -7.75
C ASP A 47 22.68 -23.36 -8.92
N PRO A 48 23.67 -23.06 -9.77
CA PRO A 48 23.48 -22.13 -10.87
C PRO A 48 22.59 -22.77 -11.96
N LYS A 49 22.37 -24.09 -11.95
CA LYS A 49 21.48 -24.79 -12.91
C LYS A 49 20.01 -24.36 -12.85
N HIS A 50 19.58 -23.79 -11.73
CA HIS A 50 18.20 -23.33 -11.55
C HIS A 50 17.97 -21.92 -12.11
N ASP A 51 19.04 -21.19 -12.45
CA ASP A 51 18.91 -19.86 -13.05
C ASP A 51 18.46 -19.99 -14.51
N PRO A 52 17.45 -19.22 -14.95
CA PRO A 52 16.88 -19.33 -16.28
C PRO A 52 17.77 -18.78 -17.40
N ILE A 53 18.84 -18.04 -17.07
CA ILE A 53 19.82 -17.46 -18.01
C ILE A 53 21.24 -17.62 -17.47
N ARG A 54 22.21 -17.73 -18.36
CA ARG A 54 23.64 -17.59 -18.05
C ARG A 54 24.14 -16.19 -18.38
N PHE A 55 24.86 -15.59 -17.44
CA PHE A 55 25.59 -14.34 -17.70
C PHE A 55 27.06 -14.70 -17.92
N ARG A 56 27.60 -14.27 -19.06
CA ARG A 56 29.01 -14.46 -19.42
C ARG A 56 29.61 -13.12 -19.82
N PRO A 57 30.82 -12.76 -19.39
CA PRO A 57 31.47 -11.57 -19.88
C PRO A 57 31.75 -11.65 -21.38
N HIS A 58 31.79 -10.49 -22.02
CA HIS A 58 32.20 -10.34 -23.41
C HIS A 58 33.72 -10.45 -23.53
N ARG A 59 34.20 -11.29 -24.46
CA ARG A 59 35.63 -11.56 -24.68
C ARG A 59 36.39 -10.37 -25.28
N GLY A 60 35.71 -9.47 -25.99
CA GLY A 60 36.34 -8.37 -26.71
C GLY A 60 36.93 -7.29 -25.79
N MET A 61 38.03 -6.70 -26.25
CA MET A 61 38.75 -5.61 -25.57
C MET A 61 38.30 -4.21 -26.02
N GLY A 62 37.28 -4.13 -26.88
CA GLY A 62 36.72 -2.84 -27.30
C GLY A 62 35.92 -2.20 -26.18
N PHE A 63 35.97 -0.86 -26.10
CA PHE A 63 35.14 -0.11 -25.16
C PHE A 63 33.66 -0.38 -25.42
N PRO A 64 32.91 -0.87 -24.42
CA PRO A 64 31.51 -1.22 -24.61
C PRO A 64 30.66 0.04 -24.69
N VAL A 65 29.71 0.04 -25.62
CA VAL A 65 28.68 1.10 -25.75
C VAL A 65 27.52 0.84 -24.79
N THR A 66 27.29 -0.42 -24.43
CA THR A 66 26.13 -0.89 -23.66
C THR A 66 26.53 -1.93 -22.61
N GLU A 67 25.73 -2.07 -21.55
CA GLU A 67 25.96 -3.04 -20.44
C GLU A 67 25.80 -4.51 -20.90
N ILE A 68 24.90 -4.74 -21.86
CA ILE A 68 24.64 -6.04 -22.47
C ILE A 68 24.98 -5.93 -23.95
N LYS A 69 25.80 -6.85 -24.46
CA LYS A 69 26.13 -6.90 -25.89
C LYS A 69 25.08 -7.65 -26.70
N GLY A 70 24.50 -8.71 -26.13
CA GLY A 70 23.47 -9.52 -26.76
C GLY A 70 23.52 -10.98 -26.32
N ILE A 71 22.82 -11.82 -27.07
CA ILE A 71 22.81 -13.28 -26.89
C ILE A 71 24.13 -13.87 -27.38
N ASP A 72 24.63 -14.86 -26.65
CA ASP A 72 25.81 -15.62 -27.03
C ASP A 72 25.48 -16.55 -28.20
N GLN A 73 25.96 -16.23 -29.40
CA GLN A 73 25.71 -17.03 -30.61
C GLN A 73 26.46 -18.37 -30.57
N ASP A 74 27.57 -18.42 -29.82
CA ASP A 74 28.42 -19.62 -29.63
C ASP A 74 27.78 -20.67 -28.71
N ASP A 75 26.66 -20.34 -28.05
CA ASP A 75 25.93 -21.24 -27.14
C ASP A 75 25.22 -22.37 -27.90
N SER A 76 25.05 -22.24 -29.22
CA SER A 76 24.50 -23.26 -30.11
C SER A 76 25.35 -24.54 -30.19
N TYR A 77 26.64 -24.47 -29.84
CA TYR A 77 27.55 -25.62 -29.75
C TYR A 77 27.56 -26.32 -28.39
N ARG A 78 26.84 -25.78 -27.39
CA ARG A 78 26.74 -26.34 -26.05
C ARG A 78 25.35 -26.93 -25.88
N ASP A 79 25.25 -28.21 -25.49
CA ASP A 79 23.98 -28.95 -25.26
C ASP A 79 23.13 -28.40 -24.09
N SER A 80 23.21 -27.11 -23.78
CA SER A 80 22.44 -26.45 -22.72
C SER A 80 21.22 -25.75 -23.29
N ASN A 81 20.03 -26.15 -22.83
CA ASN A 81 18.75 -25.51 -23.14
C ASN A 81 18.53 -24.15 -22.41
N ILE A 82 19.60 -23.53 -21.89
CA ILE A 82 19.56 -22.31 -21.09
C ILE A 82 20.28 -21.21 -21.89
N PRO A 83 19.61 -20.11 -22.25
CA PRO A 83 20.23 -19.06 -23.05
C PRO A 83 21.34 -18.32 -22.28
N SER A 84 22.43 -18.02 -22.97
CA SER A 84 23.54 -17.21 -22.43
C SER A 84 23.54 -15.78 -22.97
N LEU A 85 23.69 -14.80 -22.08
CA LEU A 85 23.80 -13.39 -22.39
C LEU A 85 25.22 -12.89 -22.13
N ARG A 86 25.73 -12.08 -23.06
CA ARG A 86 27.05 -11.45 -22.98
C ARG A 86 26.95 -10.10 -22.27
N THR A 87 27.52 -9.99 -21.08
CA THR A 87 27.65 -8.72 -20.33
C THR A 87 29.01 -8.08 -20.62
N THR A 88 29.09 -6.75 -20.59
CA THR A 88 30.34 -6.02 -20.88
C THR A 88 31.03 -5.49 -19.62
N PHE A 89 30.35 -5.59 -18.47
CA PHE A 89 30.83 -5.17 -17.17
C PHE A 89 31.02 -6.38 -16.25
N LEU A 90 31.82 -6.18 -15.19
CA LEU A 90 32.02 -7.13 -14.09
C LEU A 90 32.39 -8.54 -14.58
N GLY A 91 33.52 -8.65 -15.30
CA GLY A 91 34.03 -9.92 -15.79
C GLY A 91 35.46 -10.21 -15.36
N LEU A 92 35.77 -11.47 -15.08
CA LEU A 92 37.15 -11.96 -14.89
C LEU A 92 37.93 -12.04 -16.21
N TYR A 93 37.30 -11.76 -17.34
CA TYR A 93 37.97 -11.53 -18.62
C TYR A 93 37.21 -10.46 -19.43
N GLY A 94 37.87 -9.90 -20.44
CA GLY A 94 37.41 -8.72 -21.17
C GLY A 94 37.97 -7.42 -20.57
N ILE A 95 37.47 -6.29 -21.04
CA ILE A 95 38.09 -4.97 -20.80
C ILE A 95 38.14 -4.54 -19.32
N THR A 96 37.22 -5.04 -18.49
CA THR A 96 37.11 -4.67 -17.06
C THR A 96 37.79 -5.67 -16.12
N SER A 97 38.54 -6.64 -16.67
CA SER A 97 39.10 -7.72 -15.88
C SER A 97 40.33 -7.30 -15.05
N PRO A 98 40.45 -7.81 -13.82
CA PRO A 98 41.65 -7.67 -13.01
C PRO A 98 42.74 -8.70 -13.34
N LEU A 99 42.50 -9.66 -14.25
CA LEU A 99 43.48 -10.69 -14.59
C LEU A 99 44.66 -10.12 -15.39
N PRO A 100 45.83 -10.79 -15.36
CA PRO A 100 46.99 -10.36 -16.15
C PRO A 100 46.68 -10.27 -17.64
N THR A 101 47.21 -9.25 -18.30
CA THR A 101 46.96 -8.94 -19.72
C THR A 101 47.22 -10.12 -20.65
N SER A 102 48.21 -10.97 -20.35
CA SER A 102 48.51 -12.17 -21.14
C SER A 102 47.31 -13.11 -21.29
N TYR A 103 46.57 -13.35 -20.20
CA TYR A 103 45.35 -14.17 -20.24
C TYR A 103 44.26 -13.49 -21.05
N LEU A 104 44.13 -12.17 -20.90
CA LEU A 104 43.09 -11.41 -21.59
C LEU A 104 43.32 -11.36 -23.10
N ASP A 105 44.57 -11.16 -23.53
CA ASP A 105 44.96 -11.15 -24.94
C ASP A 105 44.74 -12.52 -25.58
N ASP A 106 45.10 -13.60 -24.88
CA ASP A 106 44.87 -14.96 -25.37
C ASP A 106 43.38 -15.25 -25.56
N ILE A 107 42.54 -14.85 -24.58
CA ILE A 107 41.08 -14.99 -24.65
C ILE A 107 40.48 -14.11 -25.76
N ALA A 108 40.98 -12.88 -25.93
CA ALA A 108 40.50 -11.95 -26.96
C ALA A 108 40.87 -12.41 -28.37
N GLN A 109 42.06 -13.01 -28.54
CA GLN A 109 42.54 -13.59 -29.80
C GLN A 109 42.01 -15.01 -30.06
N GLN A 110 41.26 -15.59 -29.12
CA GLN A 110 40.70 -16.95 -29.22
C GLN A 110 41.76 -18.02 -29.52
N ARG A 111 42.92 -17.95 -28.85
CA ARG A 111 43.97 -18.97 -29.00
C ARG A 111 43.51 -20.34 -28.50
N ASP A 112 44.13 -21.40 -28.99
CA ASP A 112 43.78 -22.78 -28.61
C ASP A 112 43.83 -22.97 -27.08
N GLY A 113 42.80 -23.64 -26.53
CA GLY A 113 42.67 -23.91 -25.09
C GLY A 113 41.97 -22.80 -24.28
N THR A 114 41.72 -21.63 -24.87
CA THR A 114 41.05 -20.52 -24.15
C THR A 114 39.58 -20.77 -23.85
N ASN A 115 38.90 -21.63 -24.63
CA ASN A 115 37.50 -21.99 -24.39
C ASN A 115 37.30 -22.66 -23.01
N SER A 116 38.13 -23.64 -22.67
CA SER A 116 38.06 -24.33 -21.36
C SER A 116 38.36 -23.38 -20.20
N LEU A 117 39.29 -22.44 -20.39
CA LEU A 117 39.60 -21.41 -19.40
C LEU A 117 38.42 -20.44 -19.21
N THR A 118 37.79 -19.99 -20.29
CA THR A 118 36.59 -19.14 -20.18
C THR A 118 35.43 -19.86 -19.50
N ASP A 119 35.25 -21.16 -19.77
CA ASP A 119 34.18 -21.95 -19.15
C ASP A 119 34.37 -22.12 -17.65
N PHE A 120 35.62 -22.30 -17.23
CA PHE A 120 35.98 -22.32 -15.81
C PHE A 120 35.71 -20.95 -15.15
N LEU A 121 36.17 -19.86 -15.77
CA LEU A 121 35.95 -18.50 -15.25
C LEU A 121 34.46 -18.12 -15.20
N ASP A 122 33.66 -18.62 -16.14
CA ASP A 122 32.23 -18.33 -16.24
C ASP A 122 31.41 -18.85 -15.08
N ILE A 123 31.86 -19.91 -14.39
CA ILE A 123 31.24 -20.38 -13.15
C ILE A 123 31.27 -19.28 -12.09
N PHE A 124 32.39 -18.55 -12.00
CA PHE A 124 32.56 -17.45 -11.05
C PHE A 124 31.85 -16.19 -11.56
N ASN A 125 32.04 -15.84 -12.83
CA ASN A 125 31.43 -14.64 -13.41
C ASN A 125 29.91 -14.66 -13.25
N HIS A 126 29.26 -15.77 -13.60
CA HIS A 126 27.81 -15.87 -13.51
C HIS A 126 27.31 -15.69 -12.07
N ARG A 127 27.98 -16.29 -11.08
CA ARG A 127 27.64 -16.09 -9.67
C ARG A 127 27.87 -14.66 -9.20
N LEU A 128 28.98 -14.03 -9.60
CA LEU A 128 29.26 -12.63 -9.23
C LEU A 128 28.20 -11.68 -9.82
N THR A 129 27.86 -11.83 -11.10
CA THR A 129 26.85 -11.01 -11.77
C THR A 129 25.47 -11.18 -11.16
N THR A 130 25.05 -12.42 -10.85
CA THR A 130 23.76 -12.68 -10.20
C THR A 130 23.69 -12.13 -8.78
N GLN A 131 24.75 -12.29 -7.97
CA GLN A 131 24.77 -11.68 -6.63
C GLN A 131 24.80 -10.15 -6.68
N PHE A 132 25.53 -9.56 -7.63
CA PHE A 132 25.54 -8.12 -7.85
C PHE A 132 24.12 -7.59 -8.13
N TYR A 133 23.37 -8.27 -9.01
CA TYR A 133 21.96 -7.96 -9.25
C TYR A 133 21.11 -8.04 -7.97
N ARG A 134 21.29 -9.09 -7.16
CA ARG A 134 20.54 -9.26 -5.91
C ARG A 134 20.83 -8.17 -4.89
N ILE A 135 22.08 -7.73 -4.78
CA ILE A 135 22.46 -6.62 -3.89
C ILE A 135 21.70 -5.36 -4.32
N TRP A 136 21.73 -5.02 -5.61
CA TRP A 136 20.98 -3.88 -6.12
C TRP A 136 19.47 -4.00 -5.82
N ARG A 137 18.88 -5.18 -6.10
CA ARG A 137 17.46 -5.44 -5.85
C ARG A 137 17.11 -5.28 -4.37
N LYS A 138 17.95 -5.78 -3.46
CA LYS A 138 17.75 -5.68 -2.00
C LYS A 138 17.69 -4.24 -1.50
N TYR A 139 18.49 -3.34 -2.07
CA TYR A 139 18.53 -1.93 -1.64
C TYR A 139 17.62 -1.02 -2.48
N SER A 140 17.00 -1.53 -3.54
CA SER A 140 16.08 -0.80 -4.40
C SER A 140 14.63 -1.12 -4.00
N TYR A 141 14.04 -0.28 -3.15
CA TYR A 141 12.66 -0.46 -2.69
C TYR A 141 11.63 -0.48 -3.84
N PRO A 142 11.68 0.43 -4.84
CA PRO A 142 10.72 0.39 -5.95
C PRO A 142 10.80 -0.91 -6.77
N ALA A 143 11.96 -1.57 -6.80
CA ALA A 143 12.18 -2.83 -7.50
C ALA A 143 11.60 -4.05 -6.78
N THR A 144 11.42 -3.95 -5.46
CA THR A 144 10.98 -5.05 -4.59
C THR A 144 9.54 -4.90 -4.12
N PHE A 145 8.93 -3.73 -4.34
CA PHE A 145 7.55 -3.46 -3.95
C PHE A 145 6.56 -4.45 -4.57
N ALA A 146 5.95 -5.26 -3.71
CA ALA A 146 4.88 -6.17 -4.09
C ALA A 146 3.53 -5.47 -3.93
N LYS A 147 2.56 -5.82 -4.80
CA LYS A 147 1.20 -5.28 -4.68
C LYS A 147 0.65 -5.59 -3.28
N GLY A 148 0.07 -4.58 -2.64
CA GLY A 148 -0.45 -4.72 -1.28
C GLY A 148 0.59 -4.55 -0.16
N GLY A 149 1.87 -4.35 -0.48
CA GLY A 149 2.93 -4.23 0.53
C GLY A 149 3.29 -5.57 1.18
N GLU A 150 3.17 -6.67 0.44
CA GLU A 150 3.52 -8.02 0.91
C GLU A 150 5.04 -8.24 1.00
N ASP A 151 5.84 -7.31 0.46
CA ASP A 151 7.30 -7.38 0.53
C ASP A 151 7.82 -7.15 1.95
N GLU A 152 8.95 -7.80 2.27
CA GLU A 152 9.60 -7.70 3.59
C GLU A 152 9.87 -6.25 3.99
N THR A 153 10.28 -5.41 3.03
CA THR A 153 10.55 -3.99 3.28
C THR A 153 9.29 -3.21 3.66
N SER A 154 8.18 -3.41 2.96
CA SER A 154 6.88 -2.85 3.32
C SER A 154 6.39 -3.37 4.67
N GLN A 155 6.64 -4.64 5.00
CA GLN A 155 6.31 -5.17 6.33
C GLN A 155 7.10 -4.47 7.45
N TYR A 156 8.37 -4.14 7.22
CA TYR A 156 9.14 -3.32 8.16
C TYR A 156 8.54 -1.91 8.31
N LEU A 157 8.10 -1.30 7.20
CA LEU A 157 7.41 -0.01 7.21
C LEU A 157 6.08 -0.08 7.99
N TYR A 158 5.32 -1.16 7.87
CA TYR A 158 4.13 -1.41 8.69
C TYR A 158 4.47 -1.57 10.17
N GLY A 159 5.60 -2.18 10.49
CA GLY A 159 6.14 -2.24 11.86
C GLY A 159 6.29 -0.85 12.49
N LEU A 160 6.79 0.14 11.74
CA LEU A 160 7.00 1.51 12.24
C LEU A 160 5.69 2.23 12.63
N ILE A 161 4.55 1.82 12.05
CA ILE A 161 3.24 2.40 12.35
C ILE A 161 2.40 1.52 13.29
N GLY A 162 2.99 0.47 13.86
CA GLY A 162 2.31 -0.45 14.79
C GLY A 162 1.39 -1.47 14.12
N LEU A 163 1.46 -1.63 12.80
CA LEU A 163 0.72 -2.64 12.03
C LEU A 163 1.54 -3.91 11.75
N GLY A 164 2.80 -3.98 12.19
CA GLY A 164 3.67 -5.14 11.96
C GLY A 164 3.42 -6.36 12.86
N ILE A 165 2.44 -6.28 13.79
CA ILE A 165 2.07 -7.43 14.63
C ILE A 165 1.14 -8.34 13.83
N PRO A 166 1.44 -9.65 13.72
CA PRO A 166 0.60 -10.57 12.97
C PRO A 166 -0.83 -10.60 13.55
N GLY A 167 -1.83 -10.50 12.68
CA GLY A 167 -3.25 -10.44 13.05
C GLY A 167 -3.84 -9.03 13.15
N CYS A 168 -3.03 -7.98 13.35
CA CYS A 168 -3.53 -6.59 13.34
C CYS A 168 -4.16 -6.20 11.99
N ALA A 169 -3.56 -6.69 10.90
CA ALA A 169 -4.06 -6.50 9.54
C ALA A 169 -5.46 -7.09 9.31
N ASN A 170 -5.79 -8.22 9.94
CA ASN A 170 -7.05 -8.94 9.71
C ASN A 170 -8.27 -8.18 10.22
N HIS A 171 -8.07 -7.23 11.15
CA HIS A 171 -9.14 -6.40 11.71
C HIS A 171 -9.43 -5.14 10.88
N ILE A 172 -8.69 -4.91 9.79
CA ILE A 172 -8.82 -3.72 8.96
C ILE A 172 -9.51 -4.08 7.66
N GLU A 173 -10.71 -3.54 7.46
CA GLU A 173 -11.50 -3.70 6.23
C GLU A 173 -11.04 -2.74 5.12
N ALA A 174 -9.72 -2.55 4.95
CA ALA A 174 -9.15 -1.70 3.90
C ALA A 174 -7.79 -2.21 3.42
N PRO A 175 -7.42 -1.95 2.15
CA PRO A 175 -6.12 -2.32 1.62
C PRO A 175 -4.99 -1.68 2.43
N LEU A 176 -4.08 -2.50 2.98
CA LEU A 176 -2.98 -2.03 3.82
C LEU A 176 -2.03 -1.07 3.09
N SER A 177 -1.92 -1.19 1.77
CA SER A 177 -1.08 -0.33 0.93
C SER A 177 -1.35 1.16 1.11
N ARG A 178 -2.59 1.53 1.47
CA ARG A 178 -2.97 2.92 1.72
C ARG A 178 -2.30 3.51 2.95
N PHE A 179 -1.98 2.70 3.96
CA PHE A 179 -1.24 3.16 5.13
C PHE A 179 0.23 3.49 4.80
N LEU A 180 0.81 2.90 3.74
CA LEU A 180 2.16 3.28 3.29
C LEU A 180 2.20 4.71 2.77
N ALA A 181 1.17 5.15 2.05
CA ALA A 181 1.04 6.54 1.61
C ALA A 181 0.91 7.53 2.80
N LEU A 182 0.38 7.04 3.93
CA LEU A 182 0.13 7.83 5.13
C LEU A 182 1.21 7.63 6.22
N LEU A 183 2.30 6.94 5.90
CA LEU A 183 3.31 6.53 6.88
C LEU A 183 3.88 7.73 7.66
N GLY A 184 4.14 8.85 6.97
CA GLY A 184 4.61 10.08 7.61
C GLY A 184 3.62 10.62 8.66
N THR A 185 2.32 10.56 8.38
CA THR A 185 1.26 11.04 9.29
C THR A 185 0.99 10.06 10.44
N LEU A 186 1.09 8.75 10.19
CA LEU A 186 0.77 7.69 11.15
C LEU A 186 1.90 7.47 12.17
N ARG A 187 3.15 7.72 11.76
CA ARG A 187 4.33 7.61 12.62
C ARG A 187 4.30 8.56 13.81
N LEU A 188 3.67 9.73 13.67
CA LEU A 188 3.58 10.70 14.76
C LEU A 188 2.74 10.11 15.91
N PRO A 189 3.04 10.41 17.18
CA PRO A 189 2.24 9.93 18.31
C PRO A 189 0.89 10.65 18.42
N THR A 190 0.86 11.93 18.04
CA THR A 190 -0.33 12.77 18.08
C THR A 190 -1.20 12.55 16.84
N ARG A 191 -2.51 12.78 16.99
CA ARG A 191 -3.47 12.73 15.89
C ARG A 191 -3.96 14.15 15.61
N THR A 192 -3.54 14.69 14.48
CA THR A 192 -3.77 16.09 14.10
C THR A 192 -4.95 16.19 13.13
N ALA A 193 -5.56 17.38 13.07
CA ALA A 193 -6.57 17.70 12.06
C ALA A 193 -6.02 17.52 10.64
N GLU A 194 -4.77 17.92 10.39
CA GLU A 194 -4.09 17.75 9.11
C GLU A 194 -3.95 16.28 8.69
N GLY A 195 -3.73 15.38 9.65
CA GLY A 195 -3.70 13.95 9.38
C GLY A 195 -5.04 13.46 8.85
N ILE A 196 -6.16 13.86 9.47
CA ILE A 196 -7.51 13.53 8.99
C ILE A 196 -7.76 14.09 7.58
N ILE A 197 -7.36 15.34 7.33
CA ILE A 197 -7.46 15.96 6.00
C ILE A 197 -6.65 15.16 4.97
N SER A 198 -5.48 14.66 5.35
CA SER A 198 -4.62 13.82 4.50
C SER A 198 -5.28 12.47 4.19
N LEU A 199 -6.00 11.86 5.15
CA LEU A 199 -6.80 10.64 4.90
C LEU A 199 -7.86 10.88 3.83
N VAL A 200 -8.62 11.97 3.96
CA VAL A 200 -9.68 12.31 3.01
C VAL A 200 -9.09 12.58 1.62
N LYS A 201 -8.02 13.36 1.55
CA LYS A 201 -7.36 13.71 0.28
C LYS A 201 -6.78 12.49 -0.45
N LEU A 202 -6.33 11.48 0.29
CA LEU A 202 -5.87 10.21 -0.30
C LEU A 202 -7.02 9.44 -0.97
N LEU A 203 -8.19 9.43 -0.33
CA LEU A 203 -9.35 8.68 -0.82
C LEU A 203 -10.12 9.41 -1.93
N ALA A 204 -10.27 10.72 -1.80
CA ALA A 204 -11.06 11.55 -2.70
C ALA A 204 -10.32 12.87 -2.98
N PRO A 205 -9.47 12.92 -4.02
CA PRO A 205 -8.61 14.08 -4.29
C PRO A 205 -9.36 15.39 -4.57
N LYS A 206 -10.61 15.33 -5.06
CA LYS A 206 -11.41 16.53 -5.34
C LYS A 206 -12.24 16.98 -4.14
N THR A 207 -12.33 16.17 -3.09
CA THR A 207 -13.07 16.49 -1.87
C THR A 207 -12.23 17.35 -0.94
N GLN A 208 -12.79 18.47 -0.49
CA GLN A 208 -12.18 19.30 0.55
C GLN A 208 -12.64 18.85 1.93
N ALA A 209 -11.72 18.84 2.91
CA ALA A 209 -12.02 18.46 4.29
C ALA A 209 -11.66 19.58 5.26
N GLN A 210 -12.54 19.82 6.22
CA GLN A 210 -12.31 20.72 7.35
C GLN A 210 -12.62 19.98 8.64
N VAL A 211 -11.77 20.18 9.65
CA VAL A 211 -11.93 19.54 10.97
C VAL A 211 -12.13 20.62 12.02
N LYS A 212 -13.20 20.48 12.81
CA LYS A 212 -13.46 21.27 14.01
C LYS A 212 -13.21 20.40 15.24
N ALA A 213 -12.26 20.81 16.08
CA ALA A 213 -11.78 20.00 17.21
C ALA A 213 -12.83 19.80 18.32
N HIS A 214 -13.49 20.88 18.77
CA HIS A 214 -14.43 20.83 19.88
C HIS A 214 -15.87 20.76 19.38
N ASP A 215 -16.34 19.57 19.02
CA ASP A 215 -17.72 19.33 18.62
C ASP A 215 -18.59 19.00 19.85
N PRO A 216 -19.62 19.80 20.16
CA PRO A 216 -20.46 19.54 21.32
C PRO A 216 -21.32 18.29 21.12
N ARG A 217 -21.22 17.37 22.07
CA ARG A 217 -21.98 16.14 22.19
C ARG A 217 -22.86 16.18 23.43
N ARG A 218 -24.11 15.73 23.29
CA ARG A 218 -25.00 15.50 24.43
C ARG A 218 -24.75 14.09 24.98
N ILE A 219 -24.51 14.00 26.29
CA ILE A 219 -24.33 12.74 27.03
C ILE A 219 -25.48 12.60 27.99
N GLU A 220 -26.11 11.44 28.02
CA GLU A 220 -27.18 11.13 28.97
C GLU A 220 -26.58 10.87 30.36
N LEU A 221 -27.19 11.45 31.39
CA LEU A 221 -26.76 11.27 32.77
C LEU A 221 -27.43 10.01 33.34
N GLU A 222 -26.62 9.03 33.75
CA GLU A 222 -27.14 7.81 34.40
C GLU A 222 -27.90 8.14 35.70
N ASN A 223 -27.34 9.06 36.49
CA ASN A 223 -27.94 9.52 37.74
C ASN A 223 -28.14 11.04 37.68
N PRO A 224 -29.38 11.53 37.44
CA PRO A 224 -29.65 12.95 37.44
C PRO A 224 -29.45 13.54 38.83
N THR A 225 -29.08 14.82 38.89
CA THR A 225 -28.85 15.53 40.14
C THR A 225 -30.19 15.81 40.82
N VAL A 226 -30.34 15.32 42.05
CA VAL A 226 -31.56 15.48 42.85
C VAL A 226 -31.20 16.22 44.14
N LEU A 227 -32.01 17.21 44.49
CA LEU A 227 -31.92 17.87 45.79
C LEU A 227 -32.47 16.92 46.86
N SER A 228 -31.59 16.43 47.75
CA SER A 228 -31.96 15.54 48.85
C SER A 228 -31.34 16.02 50.15
N CYS A 229 -32.15 16.08 51.21
CA CYS A 229 -31.67 16.38 52.57
C CYS A 229 -30.90 15.20 53.18
N LYS A 230 -31.09 13.97 52.68
CA LYS A 230 -30.40 12.76 53.18
C LYS A 230 -29.07 12.51 52.48
N HIS A 231 -28.99 12.86 51.20
CA HIS A 231 -27.79 12.73 50.37
C HIS A 231 -27.55 14.06 49.63
N PRO A 232 -27.00 15.09 50.30
CA PRO A 232 -26.78 16.38 49.67
C PRO A 232 -25.72 16.24 48.56
N THR A 233 -26.03 16.78 47.39
CA THR A 233 -25.09 16.85 46.26
C THR A 233 -24.12 18.01 46.46
N THR A 234 -22.81 17.75 46.41
CA THR A 234 -21.77 18.79 46.59
C THR A 234 -21.42 19.47 45.27
N LEU A 235 -21.12 20.77 45.31
CA LEU A 235 -20.68 21.53 44.13
C LEU A 235 -19.22 21.26 43.72
N GLN A 236 -18.47 20.53 44.54
CA GLN A 236 -17.05 20.22 44.32
C GLN A 236 -16.80 19.55 42.95
N ASN A 237 -17.71 18.65 42.55
CA ASN A 237 -17.61 17.90 41.30
C ASN A 237 -18.38 18.55 40.14
N LYS A 238 -18.79 19.83 40.28
CA LYS A 238 -19.54 20.59 39.27
C LYS A 238 -20.75 19.81 38.71
N PRO A 239 -21.68 19.37 39.57
CA PRO A 239 -22.87 18.65 39.13
C PRO A 239 -23.68 19.49 38.13
N VAL A 240 -24.16 18.86 37.07
CA VAL A 240 -25.02 19.51 36.06
C VAL A 240 -26.48 19.16 36.30
N LEU A 241 -27.36 20.11 36.01
CA LEU A 241 -28.81 19.91 36.10
C LEU A 241 -29.35 19.27 34.82
N GLY A 242 -30.44 18.50 34.96
CA GLY A 242 -31.18 17.91 33.85
C GLY A 242 -30.81 16.46 33.54
N GLN A 243 -31.35 15.96 32.42
CA GLN A 243 -31.13 14.58 31.95
C GLN A 243 -29.86 14.42 31.10
N TYR A 244 -29.29 15.53 30.62
CA TYR A 244 -28.15 15.52 29.70
C TYR A 244 -27.05 16.48 30.13
N ALA A 245 -25.81 16.03 30.00
CA ALA A 245 -24.60 16.84 30.06
C ALA A 245 -24.09 17.17 28.65
N THR A 246 -23.25 18.20 28.55
CA THR A 246 -22.55 18.57 27.31
C THR A 246 -21.07 18.24 27.41
N ASP A 247 -20.56 17.49 26.45
CA ASP A 247 -19.13 17.19 26.31
C ASP A 247 -18.61 17.79 25.00
N VAL A 248 -17.48 18.48 25.06
CA VAL A 248 -16.84 19.16 23.92
C VAL A 248 -15.43 18.63 23.64
N ASN A 249 -14.98 17.62 24.39
CA ASN A 249 -13.60 17.13 24.36
C ASN A 249 -13.46 15.73 23.77
N SER A 250 -14.53 14.94 23.70
CA SER A 250 -14.47 13.56 23.19
C SER A 250 -14.75 13.40 21.69
N GLN A 251 -15.14 14.47 21.00
CA GLN A 251 -15.63 14.40 19.63
C GLN A 251 -15.13 15.54 18.74
N VAL A 252 -14.69 15.17 17.53
CA VAL A 252 -14.37 16.10 16.44
C VAL A 252 -15.46 16.08 15.37
N LEU A 253 -15.65 17.20 14.69
CA LEU A 253 -16.51 17.29 13.50
C LEU A 253 -15.64 17.37 12.24
N ILE A 254 -15.84 16.40 11.35
CA ILE A 254 -15.24 16.35 10.01
C ILE A 254 -16.31 16.79 9.02
N THR A 255 -16.08 17.94 8.39
CA THR A 255 -16.93 18.46 7.32
C THR A 255 -16.24 18.23 5.98
N LEU A 256 -16.90 17.49 5.11
CA LEU A 256 -16.47 17.16 3.76
C LEU A 256 -17.25 18.03 2.78
N ARG A 257 -16.59 18.53 1.74
CA ARG A 257 -17.23 19.28 0.65
C ARG A 257 -16.78 18.70 -0.68
N THR A 258 -17.73 18.31 -1.53
CA THR A 258 -17.43 17.77 -2.86
C THR A 258 -18.41 18.30 -3.90
N ASP A 259 -17.88 18.60 -5.08
CA ASP A 259 -18.64 19.04 -6.26
C ASP A 259 -18.67 17.97 -7.35
N ASP A 260 -17.98 16.84 -7.14
CA ASP A 260 -17.88 15.75 -8.10
C ASP A 260 -18.96 14.68 -7.85
N LEU A 261 -19.68 14.29 -8.90
CA LEU A 261 -20.77 13.32 -8.80
C LEU A 261 -20.28 11.94 -8.34
N THR A 262 -19.12 11.49 -8.82
CA THR A 262 -18.61 10.15 -8.51
C THR A 262 -18.14 10.06 -7.07
N GLU A 263 -17.42 11.08 -6.59
CA GLU A 263 -17.03 11.17 -5.19
C GLU A 263 -18.25 11.34 -4.27
N ALA A 264 -19.23 12.16 -4.66
CA ALA A 264 -20.46 12.35 -3.90
C ALA A 264 -21.20 11.03 -3.65
N HIS A 265 -21.34 10.18 -4.67
CA HIS A 265 -21.94 8.85 -4.53
C HIS A 265 -21.08 7.92 -3.67
N GLY A 266 -19.75 7.98 -3.80
CA GLY A 266 -18.83 7.21 -2.98
C GLY A 266 -18.83 7.59 -1.49
N TRP A 267 -19.19 8.83 -1.16
CA TRP A 267 -19.31 9.32 0.22
C TRP A 267 -20.62 8.96 0.92
N LEU A 268 -21.64 8.54 0.18
CA LEU A 268 -22.88 8.08 0.78
C LEU A 268 -22.61 6.85 1.67
N PRO A 269 -23.46 6.54 2.67
CA PRO A 269 -23.18 5.49 3.65
C PRO A 269 -22.90 4.09 3.07
N ASP A 270 -23.42 3.80 1.87
CA ASP A 270 -23.21 2.53 1.17
C ASP A 270 -22.02 2.59 0.17
N GLY A 271 -21.38 3.75 0.05
CA GLY A 271 -20.27 3.99 -0.86
C GLY A 271 -18.93 3.49 -0.30
N GLN A 272 -18.05 3.08 -1.22
CA GLN A 272 -16.73 2.53 -0.88
C GLN A 272 -15.83 3.57 -0.20
N ILE A 273 -15.87 4.83 -0.63
CA ILE A 273 -15.04 5.92 -0.06
C ILE A 273 -15.39 6.14 1.42
N TYR A 274 -16.68 6.08 1.77
CA TYR A 274 -17.13 6.18 3.15
C TYR A 274 -16.61 5.02 4.02
N GLN A 275 -16.76 3.78 3.56
CA GLN A 275 -16.28 2.58 4.26
C GLN A 275 -14.77 2.62 4.45
N ASP A 276 -14.06 3.00 3.39
CA ASP A 276 -12.61 3.17 3.37
C ASP A 276 -12.15 4.23 4.38
N LEU A 277 -12.84 5.37 4.47
CA LEU A 277 -12.54 6.39 5.47
C LEU A 277 -12.77 5.85 6.89
N MET A 278 -13.83 5.07 7.12
CA MET A 278 -14.10 4.49 8.44
C MET A 278 -12.99 3.53 8.86
N ALA A 279 -12.49 2.71 7.93
CA ALA A 279 -11.36 1.82 8.17
C ALA A 279 -10.05 2.59 8.42
N LEU A 280 -9.78 3.68 7.69
CA LEU A 280 -8.61 4.53 7.95
C LEU A 280 -8.70 5.23 9.31
N LEU A 281 -9.88 5.74 9.69
CA LEU A 281 -10.11 6.33 11.01
C LEU A 281 -10.00 5.30 12.13
N HIS A 282 -10.35 4.03 11.85
CA HIS A 282 -10.16 2.92 12.78
C HIS A 282 -8.71 2.78 13.25
N VAL A 283 -7.77 2.90 12.31
CA VAL A 283 -6.34 2.80 12.59
C VAL A 283 -5.78 4.14 13.09
N TYR A 284 -6.15 5.25 12.45
CA TYR A 284 -5.62 6.58 12.79
C TYR A 284 -6.11 7.03 14.18
N LEU A 285 -7.42 7.22 14.37
CA LEU A 285 -7.96 7.68 15.65
C LEU A 285 -7.99 6.56 16.69
N GLY A 286 -8.34 5.34 16.28
CA GLY A 286 -8.53 4.22 17.19
C GLY A 286 -9.64 4.50 18.21
N SER A 287 -9.35 4.33 19.49
CA SER A 287 -10.25 4.62 20.62
C SER A 287 -10.01 6.00 21.26
N ARG A 288 -9.15 6.85 20.68
CA ARG A 288 -8.76 8.12 21.30
C ARG A 288 -9.87 9.16 21.28
N VAL A 289 -10.47 9.37 20.11
CA VAL A 289 -11.45 10.44 19.85
C VAL A 289 -12.51 9.94 18.89
N ASN A 290 -13.76 10.33 19.12
CA ASN A 290 -14.88 10.03 18.23
C ASN A 290 -14.97 11.08 17.11
N ALA A 291 -15.52 10.73 15.96
CA ALA A 291 -15.69 11.70 14.87
C ALA A 291 -17.13 11.74 14.36
N ARG A 292 -17.69 12.94 14.19
CA ARG A 292 -18.92 13.16 13.43
C ARG A 292 -18.58 13.54 12.01
N LEU A 293 -19.32 13.00 11.05
CA LEU A 293 -19.08 13.26 9.63
C LEU A 293 -20.27 14.00 9.04
N ARG A 294 -19.99 15.11 8.36
CA ARG A 294 -20.94 15.87 7.56
C ARG A 294 -20.42 16.00 6.14
N LEU A 295 -21.33 15.95 5.17
CA LEU A 295 -21.02 16.14 3.76
C LEU A 295 -21.86 17.29 3.21
N THR A 296 -21.21 18.31 2.70
CA THR A 296 -21.82 19.44 2.01
C THR A 296 -21.60 19.28 0.52
N LEU A 297 -22.69 19.27 -0.25
CA LEU A 297 -22.62 19.16 -1.71
C LEU A 297 -23.78 19.90 -2.41
N PRO A 298 -23.64 20.27 -3.69
CA PRO A 298 -24.74 20.83 -4.47
C PRO A 298 -25.94 19.87 -4.56
N ARG A 299 -27.16 20.40 -4.43
CA ARG A 299 -28.42 19.63 -4.52
C ARG A 299 -28.52 18.79 -5.80
N ALA A 300 -27.95 19.27 -6.90
CA ALA A 300 -28.00 18.60 -8.20
C ALA A 300 -27.34 17.21 -8.21
N LEU A 301 -26.41 16.93 -7.29
CA LEU A 301 -25.69 15.66 -7.21
C LEU A 301 -26.45 14.60 -6.39
N LEU A 302 -27.54 14.98 -5.70
CA LEU A 302 -28.33 14.05 -4.89
C LEU A 302 -29.54 13.51 -5.66
N PRO A 303 -29.84 12.20 -5.52
CA PRO A 303 -31.08 11.65 -6.05
C PRO A 303 -32.28 12.20 -5.29
N ASP A 304 -33.41 12.32 -6.00
CA ASP A 304 -34.69 12.64 -5.38
C ASP A 304 -35.16 11.48 -4.49
N ALA A 305 -35.67 11.80 -3.30
CA ALA A 305 -36.24 10.80 -2.41
C ALA A 305 -37.41 10.06 -3.09
N SER A 306 -37.22 8.76 -3.32
CA SER A 306 -38.23 7.87 -3.87
C SER A 306 -38.42 6.67 -2.96
N LEU A 307 -39.66 6.17 -2.93
CA LEU A 307 -39.99 4.94 -2.22
C LEU A 307 -39.62 3.75 -3.11
N SER A 308 -38.91 2.77 -2.53
CA SER A 308 -38.57 1.52 -3.20
C SER A 308 -38.90 0.36 -2.27
N ALA A 309 -39.43 -0.73 -2.83
CA ALA A 309 -39.68 -1.97 -2.10
C ALA A 309 -38.39 -2.79 -1.88
N LYS A 310 -37.26 -2.40 -2.51
CA LYS A 310 -35.97 -3.11 -2.39
C LYS A 310 -35.10 -2.46 -1.30
N SER A 311 -34.63 -3.26 -0.34
CA SER A 311 -33.91 -2.82 0.86
C SER A 311 -32.59 -2.06 0.62
N HIS A 312 -31.97 -2.20 -0.55
CA HIS A 312 -30.67 -1.59 -0.88
C HIS A 312 -30.73 -0.44 -1.91
N GLN A 313 -31.93 -0.06 -2.35
CA GLN A 313 -32.12 1.06 -3.29
C GLN A 313 -32.90 2.23 -2.67
N GLY A 314 -33.31 2.09 -1.40
CA GLY A 314 -34.04 3.12 -0.68
C GLY A 314 -33.11 4.19 -0.11
N VAL A 315 -33.60 5.42 -0.08
CA VAL A 315 -32.89 6.54 0.54
C VAL A 315 -33.00 6.43 2.07
N GLN A 316 -31.93 6.75 2.81
CA GLN A 316 -31.90 6.63 4.27
C GLN A 316 -32.58 7.83 4.93
N LEU A 317 -33.63 7.57 5.72
CA LEU A 317 -34.35 8.59 6.48
C LEU A 317 -33.41 9.29 7.48
N GLY A 318 -33.47 10.62 7.52
CA GLY A 318 -32.62 11.43 8.41
C GLY A 318 -31.16 11.56 7.99
N ARG A 319 -30.77 10.99 6.84
CA ARG A 319 -29.41 11.11 6.28
C ARG A 319 -29.40 11.65 4.86
N THR A 320 -30.04 10.94 3.93
CA THR A 320 -29.94 11.20 2.48
C THR A 320 -31.28 11.50 1.82
N ALA A 321 -32.40 11.33 2.54
CA ALA A 321 -33.76 11.50 2.02
C ALA A 321 -34.12 12.98 1.80
N VAL A 322 -33.65 13.55 0.68
CA VAL A 322 -33.96 14.92 0.26
C VAL A 322 -35.12 14.90 -0.73
N MET A 323 -36.20 15.60 -0.42
CA MET A 323 -37.36 15.69 -1.31
C MET A 323 -37.03 16.49 -2.58
N ARG A 324 -37.79 16.24 -3.63
CA ARG A 324 -37.69 17.01 -4.87
C ARG A 324 -38.16 18.45 -4.61
N PRO A 325 -37.38 19.48 -4.96
CA PRO A 325 -37.83 20.86 -4.86
C PRO A 325 -38.98 21.13 -5.85
N SER A 326 -39.95 21.94 -5.43
CA SER A 326 -41.12 22.30 -6.26
C SER A 326 -40.81 23.36 -7.33
N THR A 327 -39.67 24.03 -7.26
CA THR A 327 -39.25 25.10 -8.19
C THR A 327 -38.42 24.55 -9.36
N PRO A 328 -38.52 25.15 -10.56
CA PRO A 328 -37.83 24.65 -11.76
C PRO A 328 -36.31 24.68 -11.62
N THR A 329 -35.67 23.65 -12.19
CA THR A 329 -34.29 23.18 -11.99
C THR A 329 -33.18 24.21 -12.22
N ASN A 330 -33.45 25.32 -12.93
CA ASN A 330 -32.44 26.31 -13.34
C ASN A 330 -31.94 27.23 -12.21
N THR A 331 -32.64 27.34 -11.08
CA THR A 331 -32.20 28.15 -9.92
C THR A 331 -31.51 27.35 -8.81
N LEU A 332 -31.46 26.02 -8.94
CA LEU A 332 -31.02 25.09 -7.88
C LEU A 332 -29.52 24.74 -7.94
N SER A 333 -28.80 25.12 -8.99
CA SER A 333 -27.38 24.80 -9.19
C SER A 333 -26.48 25.35 -8.08
N ASN A 334 -26.87 26.42 -7.40
CA ASN A 334 -26.11 27.04 -6.31
C ASN A 334 -26.58 26.64 -4.89
N THR A 335 -27.57 25.76 -4.75
CA THR A 335 -28.04 25.35 -3.43
C THR A 335 -27.20 24.20 -2.88
N GLU A 336 -26.37 24.50 -1.88
CA GLU A 336 -25.61 23.50 -1.14
C GLU A 336 -26.46 22.87 -0.04
N ILE A 337 -26.35 21.56 0.10
CA ILE A 337 -27.03 20.80 1.16
C ILE A 337 -25.99 20.12 2.01
N THR A 338 -26.17 20.22 3.33
CA THR A 338 -25.33 19.52 4.31
C THR A 338 -26.06 18.30 4.84
N LEU A 339 -25.52 17.13 4.54
CA LEU A 339 -25.99 15.83 5.02
C LEU A 339 -25.17 15.36 6.21
N VAL A 340 -25.81 14.59 7.10
CA VAL A 340 -25.11 13.89 8.18
C VAL A 340 -24.75 12.49 7.70
N LEU A 341 -23.47 12.26 7.40
CA LEU A 341 -23.01 10.97 6.91
C LEU A 341 -23.01 9.93 8.02
N GLY A 342 -22.58 10.26 9.24
CA GLY A 342 -22.54 9.30 10.34
C GLY A 342 -21.61 9.69 11.47
N HIS A 343 -21.35 8.71 12.34
CA HIS A 343 -20.48 8.84 13.51
C HIS A 343 -19.49 7.68 13.53
N TYR A 344 -18.21 8.01 13.61
CA TYR A 344 -17.15 7.05 13.90
C TYR A 344 -16.99 6.92 15.42
N LEU A 345 -17.20 5.71 15.91
CA LEU A 345 -17.05 5.34 17.33
C LEU A 345 -16.60 3.88 17.40
N ARG A 346 -15.38 3.66 17.90
CA ARG A 346 -14.79 2.31 17.96
C ARG A 346 -15.39 1.46 19.07
N LEU A 347 -15.54 2.03 20.26
CA LEU A 347 -16.05 1.33 21.44
C LEU A 347 -17.49 1.78 21.71
N LYS A 348 -18.43 0.89 21.43
CA LYS A 348 -19.84 1.11 21.79
C LYS A 348 -19.99 0.87 23.29
N PRO A 349 -20.65 1.78 24.05
CA PRO A 349 -20.93 1.53 25.45
C PRO A 349 -21.77 0.27 25.56
N GLN A 350 -21.24 -0.74 26.24
CA GLN A 350 -21.98 -1.95 26.57
C GLN A 350 -22.56 -1.80 27.98
N TYR A 351 -23.87 -1.97 28.09
CA TYR A 351 -24.58 -1.90 29.37
C TYR A 351 -24.50 -3.19 30.20
N ARG A 352 -23.92 -4.27 29.65
CA ARG A 352 -23.73 -5.53 30.37
C ARG A 352 -22.39 -5.52 31.07
N ARG A 353 -22.36 -4.98 32.28
CA ARG A 353 -21.24 -5.18 33.20
C ARG A 353 -21.53 -6.43 34.01
N GLN A 354 -20.76 -7.50 33.82
CA GLN A 354 -20.76 -8.62 34.75
C GLN A 354 -20.23 -8.09 36.09
N GLN A 355 -21.07 -8.09 37.12
CA GLN A 355 -20.62 -7.79 38.46
C GLN A 355 -19.66 -8.90 38.88
N SER A 356 -18.44 -8.52 39.23
CA SER A 356 -17.42 -9.46 39.71
C SER A 356 -17.73 -9.84 41.15
N ASP A 357 -17.91 -11.13 41.42
CA ASP A 357 -18.12 -11.63 42.78
C ASP A 357 -16.86 -11.47 43.64
N ASP A 358 -15.67 -11.58 43.03
CA ASP A 358 -14.37 -11.39 43.68
C ASP A 358 -13.55 -10.30 42.98
N TYR A 359 -12.87 -9.48 43.79
CA TYR A 359 -11.90 -8.49 43.33
C TYR A 359 -10.56 -8.75 44.00
N ALA A 360 -9.47 -8.42 43.30
CA ALA A 360 -8.11 -8.65 43.80
C ALA A 360 -7.85 -7.80 45.06
N ASN A 361 -7.91 -8.45 46.22
CA ASN A 361 -7.74 -7.85 47.54
C ASN A 361 -6.31 -8.01 48.06
N TYR A 362 -5.35 -7.56 47.27
CA TYR A 362 -3.97 -7.50 47.72
C TYR A 362 -3.81 -6.44 48.81
N ARG A 363 -3.21 -6.81 49.95
CA ARG A 363 -2.99 -5.94 51.11
C ARG A 363 -1.76 -5.02 50.99
N PHE A 364 -1.20 -4.89 49.79
CA PHE A 364 0.03 -4.14 49.53
C PHE A 364 -0.21 -2.64 49.37
#